data_AF-A0A7G9S1S8-F1
#
_entry.id   AF-A0A7G9S1S8-F1
#
_cell.length_a   1.000
_cell.length_b   1.000
_cell.length_c   1.000
_cell.angle_alpha   90.00
_cell.angle_beta   90.00
_cell.angle_gamma   90.00
#
_symmetry.space_group_name_H-M   'P 1'
#
loop_
_entity.id
_entity.type
_entity.pdbx_description
1 polymer ?
#
loop_
_entity_poly.entity_id
_entity_poly.type
_entity_poly.pdbx_seq_one_letter_code
_entity_poly.pdbx_strand_id
1 'polypeptide(L)'
;MSEYDQDKHCDLLESYFDDYKKYLLSLSKGQQRKECVSGYNRMKRVKYWSCDALNISVEVGDICFIEYGQVFINEAGYQHFGLVVSQFNHKLLVVPMTSNDEAVRQARNVIDEGKEHLYYIGKVEGLNKPSVLFLNDCKFINSCRIISVNGHISPRSRMFKEICQCLKEGISSGAVVK
;
A
#
# COMPACT_ATOMS: atom_id res chain seq x y z
N MET A 1 -37.94 -9.32 2.43
CA MET A 1 -37.31 -9.67 1.14
C MET A 1 -38.08 -10.82 0.57
N SER A 2 -38.48 -10.73 -0.71
CA SER A 2 -39.24 -11.81 -1.35
C SER A 2 -38.33 -13.02 -1.60
N GLU A 3 -38.89 -14.21 -1.72
CA GLU A 3 -38.17 -15.45 -2.04
C GLU A 3 -37.40 -15.34 -3.37
N TYR A 4 -37.96 -14.57 -4.32
CA TYR A 4 -37.34 -14.21 -5.60
C TYR A 4 -36.08 -13.33 -5.47
N ASP A 5 -36.01 -12.46 -4.45
CA ASP A 5 -34.82 -11.65 -4.18
C ASP A 5 -33.72 -12.46 -3.50
N GLN A 6 -34.08 -13.53 -2.78
CA GLN A 6 -33.11 -14.45 -2.17
C GLN A 6 -32.44 -15.35 -3.23
N ASP A 7 -33.21 -15.85 -4.20
CA ASP A 7 -32.71 -16.70 -5.29
C ASP A 7 -31.66 -15.97 -6.15
N LYS A 8 -31.96 -14.74 -6.57
CA LYS A 8 -31.00 -13.89 -7.31
C LYS A 8 -29.73 -13.57 -6.52
N HIS A 9 -29.82 -13.52 -5.19
CA HIS A 9 -28.66 -13.26 -4.34
C HIS A 9 -27.75 -14.49 -4.28
N CYS A 10 -28.31 -15.69 -4.18
CA CYS A 10 -27.56 -16.94 -4.24
C CYS A 10 -26.83 -17.09 -5.59
N ASP A 11 -27.52 -16.85 -6.70
CA ASP A 11 -26.93 -16.90 -8.05
C ASP A 11 -25.73 -15.96 -8.21
N LEU A 12 -25.83 -14.75 -7.65
CA LEU A 12 -24.74 -13.77 -7.68
C LEU A 12 -23.51 -14.26 -6.91
N LEU A 13 -23.71 -14.88 -5.74
CA LEU A 13 -22.62 -15.40 -4.91
C LEU A 13 -21.92 -16.58 -5.61
N GLU A 14 -22.69 -17.52 -6.15
CA GLU A 14 -22.15 -18.67 -6.86
C GLU A 14 -21.35 -18.25 -8.09
N SER A 15 -21.91 -17.36 -8.92
CA SER A 15 -21.23 -16.80 -10.08
C SER A 15 -19.92 -16.09 -9.72
N TYR A 16 -19.93 -15.27 -8.65
CA TYR A 16 -18.73 -14.62 -8.15
C TYR A 16 -17.66 -15.63 -7.71
N PHE A 17 -18.03 -16.68 -6.97
CA PHE A 17 -17.06 -17.68 -6.52
C PHE A 17 -16.46 -18.46 -7.67
N ASP A 18 -17.27 -18.83 -8.67
CA ASP A 18 -16.80 -19.53 -9.86
C ASP A 18 -15.84 -18.68 -10.69
N ASP A 19 -16.17 -17.42 -10.96
CA ASP A 19 -15.32 -16.53 -11.72
C ASP A 19 -14.04 -16.18 -10.95
N TYR A 20 -14.13 -15.96 -9.64
CA TYR A 20 -12.95 -15.72 -8.80
C TYR A 20 -12.03 -16.96 -8.74
N LYS A 21 -12.60 -18.17 -8.71
CA LYS A 21 -11.82 -19.42 -8.79
C LYS A 21 -11.11 -19.54 -10.15
N LYS A 22 -11.80 -19.27 -11.26
CA LYS A 22 -11.17 -19.26 -12.60
C LYS A 22 -10.05 -18.22 -12.68
N TYR A 23 -10.28 -17.02 -12.15
CA TYR A 23 -9.28 -15.97 -12.06
C TYR A 23 -8.04 -16.44 -11.30
N LEU A 24 -8.20 -16.97 -10.07
CA LEU A 24 -7.07 -17.47 -9.29
C LEU A 24 -6.28 -18.55 -10.05
N LEU A 25 -6.96 -19.49 -10.70
CA LEU A 25 -6.29 -20.56 -11.47
C LEU A 25 -5.51 -20.03 -12.69
N SER A 26 -5.85 -18.85 -13.20
CA SER A 26 -5.12 -18.20 -14.30
C SER A 26 -3.83 -17.48 -13.86
N LEU A 27 -3.68 -17.19 -12.57
CA LEU A 27 -2.52 -16.49 -12.02
C LEU A 27 -1.33 -17.43 -11.81
N SER A 28 -0.12 -16.86 -11.74
CA SER A 28 1.07 -17.62 -11.29
C SER A 28 0.94 -18.04 -9.82
N LYS A 29 1.63 -19.12 -9.41
CA LYS A 29 1.64 -19.60 -8.00
C LYS A 29 1.99 -18.50 -7.00
N GLY A 30 2.91 -17.60 -7.36
CA GLY A 30 3.29 -16.47 -6.52
C GLY A 30 2.17 -15.45 -6.34
N GLN A 31 1.45 -15.12 -7.42
CA GLN A 31 0.30 -14.22 -7.38
C GLN A 31 -0.89 -14.86 -6.67
N GLN A 32 -1.18 -16.14 -6.92
CA GLN A 32 -2.20 -16.90 -6.18
C GLN A 32 -1.97 -16.83 -4.67
N ARG A 33 -0.72 -17.01 -4.23
CA ARG A 33 -0.39 -16.90 -2.81
C ARG A 33 -0.66 -15.50 -2.26
N LYS A 34 -0.27 -14.45 -2.99
CA LYS A 34 -0.51 -13.06 -2.58
C LYS A 34 -2.00 -12.75 -2.47
N GLU A 35 -2.78 -13.15 -3.47
CA GLU A 35 -4.25 -13.06 -3.49
C GLU A 35 -4.87 -13.72 -2.26
N CYS A 36 -4.56 -14.99 -2.02
CA CYS A 36 -5.11 -15.73 -0.90
C CYS A 36 -4.72 -15.13 0.46
N VAL A 37 -3.43 -14.82 0.67
CA VAL A 37 -2.94 -14.24 1.93
C VAL A 37 -3.62 -12.90 2.22
N SER A 38 -3.69 -12.03 1.22
CA SER A 38 -4.34 -10.73 1.35
C SER A 38 -5.84 -10.84 1.63
N GLY A 39 -6.52 -11.75 0.93
CA GLY A 39 -7.93 -12.08 1.19
C GLY A 39 -8.16 -12.58 2.63
N TYR A 40 -7.32 -13.50 3.12
CA TYR A 40 -7.39 -13.98 4.51
C TYR A 40 -7.15 -12.85 5.52
N ASN A 41 -6.17 -11.98 5.27
CA ASN A 41 -5.89 -10.85 6.15
C ASN A 41 -7.09 -9.90 6.22
N ARG A 42 -7.69 -9.58 5.07
CA ARG A 42 -8.90 -8.75 5.01
C ARG A 42 -10.04 -9.36 5.82
N MET A 43 -10.37 -10.64 5.59
CA MET A 43 -11.45 -11.34 6.30
C MET A 43 -11.21 -11.38 7.82
N LYS A 44 -9.96 -11.57 8.27
CA LYS A 44 -9.63 -11.64 9.70
C LYS A 44 -9.58 -10.27 10.39
N ARG A 45 -9.20 -9.22 9.66
CA ARG A 45 -8.90 -7.90 10.23
C ARG A 45 -9.99 -6.86 10.04
N VAL A 46 -10.98 -7.10 9.19
CA VAL A 46 -12.09 -6.16 8.94
C VAL A 46 -12.85 -5.75 10.22
N LYS A 47 -12.82 -6.59 11.25
CA LYS A 47 -13.44 -6.35 12.56
C LYS A 47 -12.69 -5.36 13.45
N TYR A 48 -11.45 -5.01 13.14
CA TYR A 48 -10.62 -4.14 13.98
C TYR A 48 -10.76 -2.68 13.56
N TRP A 49 -10.92 -1.81 14.55
CA TRP A 49 -11.08 -0.38 14.35
C TRP A 49 -9.77 0.34 13.97
N SER A 50 -8.65 -0.06 14.60
CA SER A 50 -7.30 0.49 14.41
C SER A 50 -6.22 -0.57 14.65
N CYS A 51 -4.95 -0.20 14.47
CA CYS A 51 -3.80 -1.02 14.87
C CYS A 51 -3.68 -1.25 16.38
N ASP A 52 -4.31 -0.39 17.20
CA ASP A 52 -4.27 -0.53 18.67
C ASP A 52 -4.90 -1.84 19.12
N ALA A 53 -5.99 -2.26 18.45
CA ALA A 53 -6.64 -3.56 18.68
C ALA A 53 -5.75 -4.77 18.35
N LEU A 54 -4.63 -4.53 17.64
CA LEU A 54 -3.62 -5.53 17.30
C LEU A 54 -2.35 -5.41 18.17
N ASN A 55 -2.35 -4.51 19.17
CA ASN A 55 -1.17 -4.17 19.98
C ASN A 55 0.03 -3.69 19.14
N ILE A 56 -0.24 -2.94 18.07
CA ILE A 56 0.79 -2.32 17.22
C ILE A 56 0.72 -0.81 17.40
N SER A 57 1.82 -0.21 17.84
CA SER A 57 2.01 1.24 17.88
C SER A 57 2.68 1.71 16.60
N VAL A 58 2.19 2.80 16.01
CA VAL A 58 2.71 3.38 14.77
C VAL A 58 2.79 4.89 14.92
N GLU A 59 3.91 5.45 14.48
CA GLU A 59 4.18 6.89 14.47
C GLU A 59 4.41 7.41 13.05
N VAL A 60 4.26 8.72 12.87
CA VAL A 60 4.65 9.40 11.64
C VAL A 60 6.16 9.26 11.45
N GLY A 61 6.59 8.87 10.25
CA GLY A 61 7.98 8.54 9.96
C GLY A 61 8.27 7.03 9.93
N ASP A 62 7.39 6.21 10.48
CA ASP A 62 7.59 4.75 10.48
C ASP A 62 7.52 4.16 9.08
N ILE A 63 8.42 3.21 8.82
CA ILE A 63 8.34 2.31 7.69
C ILE A 63 7.72 1.01 8.18
N CYS A 64 6.53 0.72 7.68
CA CYS A 64 5.74 -0.43 8.09
C CYS A 64 5.66 -1.46 6.98
N PHE A 65 5.51 -2.73 7.36
CA PHE A 65 4.98 -3.77 6.47
C PHE A 65 3.45 -3.72 6.51
N ILE A 66 2.79 -3.59 5.36
CA ILE A 66 1.40 -3.15 5.24
C ILE A 66 0.61 -4.09 4.34
N GLU A 67 -0.63 -4.39 4.72
CA GLU A 67 -1.63 -5.05 3.87
C GLU A 67 -2.43 -4.03 3.03
N TYR A 68 -2.07 -3.88 1.75
CA TYR A 68 -2.77 -2.99 0.82
C TYR A 68 -4.05 -3.62 0.25
N GLY A 69 -4.17 -4.94 0.20
CA GLY A 69 -5.35 -5.61 -0.35
C GLY A 69 -5.22 -5.99 -1.83
N GLN A 70 -6.29 -6.54 -2.37
CA GLN A 70 -6.43 -6.79 -3.81
C GLN A 70 -6.74 -5.46 -4.50
N VAL A 71 -5.96 -5.08 -5.50
CA VAL A 71 -6.02 -3.75 -6.14
C VAL A 71 -5.95 -3.87 -7.66
N PHE A 72 -6.27 -2.76 -8.34
CA PHE A 72 -6.13 -2.66 -9.79
C PHE A 72 -4.67 -2.57 -10.23
N ILE A 73 -4.45 -2.80 -11.53
CA ILE A 73 -3.13 -2.58 -12.14
C ILE A 73 -2.66 -1.14 -11.88
N ASN A 74 -1.35 -0.98 -11.69
CA ASN A 74 -0.66 0.26 -11.33
C ASN A 74 -0.85 0.74 -9.87
N GLU A 75 -1.55 -0.01 -9.03
CA GLU A 75 -1.54 0.19 -7.58
C GLU A 75 -0.62 -0.81 -6.87
N ALA A 76 0.00 -0.39 -5.78
CA ALA A 76 0.66 -1.28 -4.84
C ALA A 76 -0.38 -2.11 -4.10
N GLY A 77 -0.44 -3.40 -4.44
CA GLY A 77 -1.35 -4.39 -3.86
C GLY A 77 -0.69 -5.32 -2.85
N TYR A 78 -1.50 -6.13 -2.20
CA TYR A 78 -1.07 -7.17 -1.26
C TYR A 78 -0.16 -6.62 -0.16
N GLN A 79 0.81 -7.42 0.28
CA GLN A 79 1.70 -7.06 1.37
C GLN A 79 2.99 -6.42 0.85
N HIS A 80 3.19 -5.14 1.15
CA HIS A 80 4.40 -4.38 0.80
C HIS A 80 4.78 -3.40 1.90
N PHE A 81 6.01 -2.88 1.84
CA PHE A 81 6.42 -1.82 2.76
C PHE A 81 5.80 -0.48 2.35
N GLY A 82 5.64 0.41 3.32
CA GLY A 82 5.25 1.80 3.08
C GLY A 82 5.71 2.73 4.20
N LEU A 83 5.94 3.98 3.85
CA LEU A 83 6.27 5.06 4.80
C LEU A 83 4.98 5.72 5.30
N VAL A 84 4.83 5.87 6.61
CA VAL A 84 3.76 6.62 7.25
C VAL A 84 4.09 8.10 7.23
N VAL A 85 3.28 8.90 6.53
CA VAL A 85 3.51 10.34 6.35
C VAL A 85 2.58 11.19 7.21
N SER A 86 1.39 10.68 7.51
CA SER A 86 0.43 11.35 8.39
C SER A 86 -0.49 10.33 9.06
N GLN A 87 -1.08 10.73 10.18
CA GLN A 87 -2.07 9.95 10.91
C GLN A 87 -3.27 10.84 11.21
N PHE A 88 -4.46 10.33 10.92
CA PHE A 88 -5.72 11.04 11.18
C PHE A 88 -6.85 10.04 11.40
N ASN A 89 -7.51 10.13 12.57
CA ASN A 89 -8.71 9.33 12.91
C ASN A 89 -8.60 7.84 12.55
N HIS A 90 -7.67 7.12 13.18
CA HIS A 90 -7.37 5.70 12.95
C HIS A 90 -6.87 5.33 11.54
N LYS A 91 -6.75 6.30 10.64
CA LYS A 91 -6.16 6.14 9.31
C LYS A 91 -4.75 6.68 9.26
N LEU A 92 -3.97 6.10 8.38
CA LEU A 92 -2.60 6.51 8.07
C LEU A 92 -2.55 6.92 6.61
N LEU A 93 -2.00 8.10 6.31
CA LEU A 93 -1.53 8.42 4.96
C LEU A 93 -0.18 7.73 4.79
N VAL A 94 -0.12 6.78 3.87
CA VAL A 94 1.10 6.02 3.59
C VAL A 94 1.55 6.20 2.15
N VAL A 95 2.85 6.06 1.93
CA VAL A 95 3.45 5.99 0.59
C VAL A 95 4.05 4.61 0.39
N PRO A 96 3.52 3.78 -0.52
CA PRO A 96 4.07 2.47 -0.83
C PRO A 96 5.50 2.57 -1.35
N MET A 97 6.28 1.50 -1.15
CA MET A 97 7.68 1.46 -1.57
C MET A 97 8.11 0.14 -2.17
N THR A 98 9.17 0.20 -2.97
CA THR A 98 9.84 -0.97 -3.55
C THR A 98 11.35 -0.87 -3.37
N SER A 99 12.01 -2.02 -3.47
CA SER A 99 13.47 -2.12 -3.57
C SER A 99 13.90 -2.64 -4.95
N ASN A 100 13.08 -2.39 -5.98
CA ASN A 100 13.41 -2.72 -7.36
C ASN A 100 14.50 -1.76 -7.87
N ASP A 101 15.62 -2.30 -8.34
CA ASP A 101 16.80 -1.53 -8.74
C ASP A 101 16.52 -0.56 -9.90
N GLU A 102 15.60 -0.90 -10.82
CA GLU A 102 15.22 -0.01 -11.92
C GLU A 102 14.47 1.21 -11.42
N ALA A 103 13.53 1.01 -10.49
CA ALA A 103 12.80 2.11 -9.87
C ALA A 103 13.74 3.01 -9.03
N VAL A 104 14.75 2.42 -8.38
CA VAL A 104 15.78 3.18 -7.65
C VAL A 104 16.60 4.06 -8.61
N ARG A 105 17.07 3.51 -9.74
CA ARG A 105 17.87 4.27 -10.73
C ARG A 105 17.10 5.41 -11.37
N GLN A 106 15.79 5.27 -11.48
CA GLN A 106 14.91 6.25 -12.11
C GLN A 106 14.31 7.27 -11.14
N ALA A 107 14.67 7.26 -9.85
CA ALA A 107 14.08 8.18 -8.88
C ALA A 107 14.51 9.63 -9.13
N ARG A 108 13.59 10.57 -8.89
CA ARG A 108 13.76 12.01 -9.15
C ARG A 108 14.94 12.67 -8.45
N ASN A 109 15.36 12.12 -7.32
CA ASN A 109 16.45 12.62 -6.49
C ASN A 109 17.74 11.82 -6.67
N VAL A 110 17.83 11.02 -7.74
CA VAL A 110 19.01 10.22 -8.11
C VAL A 110 19.63 10.72 -9.42
N ILE A 111 18.80 11.13 -10.39
CA ILE A 111 19.22 11.66 -11.69
C ILE A 111 18.39 12.90 -12.04
N ASP A 112 18.95 13.83 -12.83
CA ASP A 112 18.32 15.13 -13.16
C ASP A 112 16.95 14.99 -13.85
N GLU A 113 16.76 13.96 -14.68
CA GLU A 113 15.50 13.65 -15.38
C GLU A 113 14.79 12.42 -14.79
N GLY A 114 14.88 12.23 -13.48
CA GLY A 114 14.24 11.11 -12.81
C GLY A 114 12.71 11.23 -12.83
N LYS A 115 12.03 10.10 -12.68
CA LYS A 115 10.57 10.01 -12.63
C LYS A 115 10.05 10.74 -11.38
N GLU A 116 9.25 11.78 -11.61
CA GLU A 116 8.66 12.64 -10.57
C GLU A 116 7.89 11.88 -9.47
N HIS A 117 7.30 10.73 -9.81
CA HIS A 117 6.55 9.91 -8.87
C HIS A 117 7.41 8.96 -8.03
N LEU A 118 8.73 8.91 -8.25
CA LEU A 118 9.67 8.02 -7.56
C LEU A 118 10.63 8.83 -6.71
N TYR A 119 10.70 8.56 -5.39
CA TYR A 119 11.62 9.22 -4.47
C TYR A 119 12.50 8.21 -3.72
N TYR A 120 13.80 8.25 -3.95
CA TYR A 120 14.78 7.34 -3.34
C TYR A 120 15.07 7.73 -1.89
N ILE A 121 15.05 6.74 -0.98
CA ILE A 121 15.25 6.95 0.46
C ILE A 121 16.51 6.28 1.01
N GLY A 122 17.35 5.72 0.14
CA GLY A 122 18.50 4.95 0.59
C GLY A 122 18.12 3.63 1.26
N LYS A 123 19.09 3.04 1.97
CA LYS A 123 18.87 1.89 2.84
C LYS A 123 18.63 2.40 4.27
N VAL A 124 17.36 2.53 4.65
CA VAL A 124 16.97 2.90 6.01
C VAL A 124 17.30 1.76 6.97
N GLU A 125 17.68 2.09 8.20
CA GLU A 125 17.91 1.11 9.26
C GLU A 125 16.67 0.22 9.47
N GLY A 126 16.90 -1.09 9.64
CA GLY A 126 15.85 -2.11 9.70
C GLY A 126 15.39 -2.63 8.33
N LEU A 127 15.78 -1.99 7.22
CA LEU A 127 15.56 -2.52 5.87
C LEU A 127 16.77 -3.26 5.32
N ASN A 128 16.51 -4.28 4.51
CA ASN A 128 17.55 -5.10 3.90
C ASN A 128 18.19 -4.44 2.66
N LYS A 129 17.45 -3.57 1.96
CA LYS A 129 17.85 -3.02 0.66
C LYS A 129 17.57 -1.51 0.56
N PRO A 130 18.34 -0.79 -0.27
CA PRO A 130 17.95 0.55 -0.70
C PRO A 130 16.56 0.53 -1.33
N SER A 131 15.79 1.60 -1.11
CA SER A 131 14.38 1.62 -1.49
C SER A 131 13.94 2.95 -2.04
N VAL A 132 12.81 2.92 -2.77
CA VAL A 132 12.18 4.07 -3.42
C VAL A 132 10.69 4.09 -3.11
N LEU A 133 10.15 5.28 -2.86
CA LEU A 133 8.74 5.56 -2.61
C LEU A 133 7.99 5.83 -3.92
N PHE A 134 6.78 5.29 -4.06
CA PHE A 134 5.83 5.64 -5.13
C PHE A 134 4.91 6.78 -4.66
N LEU A 135 5.33 8.03 -4.87
CA LEU A 135 4.61 9.22 -4.41
C LEU A 135 3.19 9.32 -4.99
N ASN A 136 3.00 8.89 -6.24
CA ASN A 136 1.70 8.90 -6.92
C ASN A 136 0.71 7.84 -6.42
N ASP A 137 1.19 6.88 -5.63
CA ASP A 137 0.36 5.81 -5.07
C ASP A 137 0.15 6.00 -3.55
N CYS A 138 0.36 7.23 -3.06
CA CYS A 138 0.05 7.57 -1.68
C CYS A 138 -1.45 7.42 -1.43
N LYS A 139 -1.82 6.85 -0.28
CA LYS A 139 -3.22 6.61 0.05
C LYS A 139 -3.46 6.57 1.55
N PHE A 140 -4.68 6.95 1.94
CA PHE A 140 -5.15 6.72 3.30
C PHE A 140 -5.58 5.26 3.46
N ILE A 141 -5.02 4.60 4.46
CA ILE A 141 -5.37 3.24 4.85
C ILE A 141 -5.87 3.20 6.29
N ASN A 142 -6.71 2.23 6.65
CA ASN A 142 -6.95 1.97 8.07
C ASN A 142 -5.66 1.43 8.71
N SER A 143 -5.28 1.96 9.87
CA SER A 143 -4.11 1.50 10.64
C SER A 143 -4.12 0.01 10.97
N CYS A 144 -5.29 -0.66 11.05
CA CYS A 144 -5.37 -2.11 11.25
C CYS A 144 -4.72 -2.95 10.12
N ARG A 145 -4.38 -2.31 8.98
CA ARG A 145 -3.62 -2.92 7.88
C ARG A 145 -2.12 -3.04 8.16
N ILE A 146 -1.61 -2.37 9.19
CA ILE A 146 -0.21 -2.50 9.59
C ILE A 146 0.05 -3.90 10.14
N ILE A 147 1.09 -4.57 9.63
CA ILE A 147 1.53 -5.90 10.07
C ILE A 147 2.68 -5.77 11.07
N SER A 148 3.64 -4.88 10.78
CA SER A 148 4.79 -4.60 11.64
C SER A 148 5.40 -3.24 11.33
N VAL A 149 6.10 -2.65 12.30
CA VAL A 149 7.00 -1.50 12.12
C VAL A 149 8.42 -2.04 11.95
N ASN A 150 9.16 -1.54 10.96
CA ASN A 150 10.41 -2.14 10.50
C ASN A 150 11.54 -1.14 10.27
N GLY A 151 11.27 0.16 10.34
CA GLY A 151 12.26 1.21 10.19
C GLY A 151 11.64 2.56 10.49
N HIS A 152 12.44 3.62 10.50
CA HIS A 152 11.96 4.95 10.82
C HIS A 152 12.78 6.03 10.08
N ILE A 153 12.09 6.99 9.49
CA ILE A 153 12.67 8.23 8.97
C ILE A 153 12.13 9.37 9.81
N SER A 154 13.02 10.07 10.53
CA SER A 154 12.60 11.14 11.43
C SER A 154 11.78 12.21 10.69
N PRO A 155 10.58 12.57 11.18
CA PRO A 155 9.78 13.66 10.60
C PRO A 155 10.47 15.04 10.61
N ARG A 156 11.51 15.19 11.44
CA ARG A 156 12.31 16.42 11.50
C ARG A 156 13.40 16.47 10.44
N SER A 157 13.75 15.32 9.84
CA SER A 157 14.79 15.20 8.82
C SER A 157 14.44 16.00 7.56
N ARG A 158 15.49 16.41 6.84
CA ARG A 158 15.34 17.08 5.54
C ARG A 158 14.62 16.19 4.53
N MET A 159 15.02 14.93 4.43
CA MET A 159 14.42 13.94 3.52
C MET A 159 12.91 13.80 3.73
N PHE A 160 12.46 13.66 4.98
CA PHE A 160 11.03 13.51 5.27
C PHE A 160 10.22 14.76 4.86
N LYS A 161 10.77 15.95 5.14
CA LYS A 161 10.14 17.22 4.75
C LYS A 161 10.06 17.38 3.23
N GLU A 162 11.11 16.97 2.51
CA GLU A 162 11.11 16.94 1.04
C GLU A 162 10.04 15.99 0.51
N ILE A 163 9.95 14.76 1.01
CA ILE A 163 8.89 13.80 0.63
C ILE A 163 7.50 14.42 0.83
N CYS A 164 7.24 15.05 1.98
CA CYS A 164 5.97 15.72 2.25
C CYS A 164 5.67 16.86 1.26
N GLN A 165 6.69 17.62 0.88
CA GLN A 165 6.55 18.70 -0.09
C GLN A 165 6.21 18.14 -1.48
N CYS A 166 6.94 17.11 -1.92
CA CYS A 166 6.70 16.44 -3.18
C CYS A 166 5.26 15.88 -3.29
N LEU A 167 4.73 15.30 -2.21
CA LEU A 167 3.34 14.82 -2.17
C LEU A 167 2.32 15.96 -2.32
N LYS A 168 2.52 17.08 -1.61
CA LYS A 168 1.64 18.24 -1.72
C LYS A 168 1.64 18.81 -3.13
N GLU A 169 2.82 18.90 -3.74
CA GLU A 169 2.97 19.34 -5.13
C GLU A 169 2.27 18.39 -6.07
N GLY A 170 2.51 17.08 -5.99
CA GLY A 170 1.90 16.08 -6.86
C GLY A 170 0.36 16.06 -6.79
N ILE A 171 -0.23 16.32 -5.62
CA ILE A 171 -1.68 16.43 -5.44
C ILE A 171 -2.21 17.75 -6.03
N SER A 172 -1.47 18.85 -5.86
CA SER A 172 -1.94 20.20 -6.23
C SER A 172 -1.68 20.56 -7.70
N SER A 173 -0.69 19.94 -8.34
CA SER A 173 -0.17 20.36 -9.64
C SER A 173 -0.97 19.86 -10.85
N GLY A 174 -2.07 19.12 -10.65
CA GLY A 174 -2.97 18.74 -11.75
C GLY A 174 -2.24 18.08 -12.92
N ALA A 175 -1.13 17.39 -12.65
CA ALA A 175 -0.25 16.85 -13.68
C ALA A 175 -1.03 15.86 -14.55
N VAL A 176 -1.40 16.30 -15.75
CA VAL A 176 -1.91 15.43 -16.80
C VAL A 176 -0.73 14.60 -17.27
N VAL A 177 -0.69 13.33 -16.85
CA VAL A 177 0.23 12.37 -17.43
C VAL A 177 -0.28 12.05 -18.85
N LYS A 178 0.57 12.31 -19.85
CA LYS A 178 0.39 11.83 -21.23
C LYS A 178 0.41 10.32 -21.30
#